data_AF-A0A2V9VTY2-F1
#
_entry.id   AF-A0A2V9VTY2-F1
#
_cell.length_a   1.000
_cell.length_b   1.000
_cell.length_c   1.000
_cell.angle_alpha   90.00
_cell.angle_beta   90.00
_cell.angle_gamma   90.00
#
_symmetry.space_group_name_H-M   'P 1'
#
loop_
_entity.id
_entity.type
_entity.pdbx_description
1 polymer ?
#
loop_
_entity_poly.entity_id
_entity_poly.type
_entity_poly.pdbx_seq_one_letter_code
_entity_poly.pdbx_strand_id
1 'polypeptide(L)'
;MKIATLVVLALMIVSPTANLFPRAPQRDVPAEVESAKRALQGARNDLEHAGGNWGGHRAAAMNHIDQALKELAEAEKYAHEHHDMK
;
A
#
# COMPACT_ATOMS: atom_id res chain seq x y z
N MET A 1 37.08 -34.19 22.76
CA MET A 1 35.61 -34.30 22.63
C MET A 1 34.94 -33.19 23.41
N LYS A 2 33.94 -32.54 22.78
CA LYS A 2 32.73 -31.96 23.40
C LYS A 2 32.88 -30.80 24.41
N ILE A 3 33.55 -29.71 24.04
CA ILE A 3 33.20 -28.38 24.61
C ILE A 3 33.02 -27.31 23.52
N ALA A 4 33.20 -27.68 22.24
CA ALA A 4 33.04 -26.81 21.08
C ALA A 4 31.58 -26.71 20.56
N THR A 5 30.60 -27.25 21.29
CA THR A 5 29.22 -27.40 20.78
C THR A 5 28.12 -26.87 21.70
N LEU A 6 28.46 -26.08 22.72
CA LEU A 6 27.48 -25.55 23.68
C LEU A 6 27.32 -24.03 23.67
N VAL A 7 28.07 -23.30 22.83
CA VAL A 7 27.88 -21.85 22.66
C VAL A 7 27.08 -21.49 21.41
N VAL A 8 26.95 -22.42 20.46
CA VAL A 8 26.17 -22.20 19.22
C VAL A 8 24.65 -22.35 19.43
N LEU A 9 24.19 -22.85 20.58
CA LEU A 9 22.77 -23.08 20.86
C LEU A 9 22.05 -21.89 21.53
N ALA A 10 22.71 -20.74 21.74
CA ALA A 10 22.09 -19.59 22.39
C ALA A 10 21.67 -18.45 21.44
N LEU A 11 22.01 -18.53 20.15
CA LEU A 11 21.75 -17.47 19.16
C LEU A 11 20.79 -17.89 18.03
N MET A 12 19.99 -18.95 18.25
CA MET A 12 18.87 -19.34 17.37
C MET A 12 17.51 -19.21 18.08
N ILE A 13 17.28 -18.10 18.78
CA ILE A 13 15.92 -17.69 19.19
C ILE A 13 15.70 -16.23 18.78
N VAL A 14 15.97 -15.89 17.52
CA VAL A 14 15.21 -14.83 16.88
C VAL A 14 13.97 -15.51 16.30
N SER A 15 13.10 -15.95 17.21
CA SER A 15 11.77 -16.43 16.85
C SER A 15 11.04 -15.29 16.15
N PRO A 16 10.23 -15.59 15.12
CA PRO A 16 9.45 -14.57 14.44
C PRO A 16 8.68 -13.79 15.49
N THR A 17 8.66 -12.47 15.39
CA THR A 17 7.75 -11.61 16.15
C THR A 17 6.32 -11.95 15.72
N ALA A 18 5.82 -13.10 16.18
CA ALA A 18 4.41 -13.35 16.28
C ALA A 18 3.92 -12.26 17.23
N ASN A 19 3.29 -11.22 16.68
CA ASN A 19 2.65 -10.20 17.48
C ASN A 19 1.63 -10.93 18.37
N LEU A 20 1.97 -11.13 19.65
CA LEU A 20 1.12 -11.77 20.65
C LEU A 20 -0.14 -10.95 20.94
N PHE A 21 -0.27 -9.79 20.30
CA PHE A 21 -1.42 -8.91 20.33
C PHE A 21 -2.04 -8.86 18.93
N PRO A 22 -3.27 -9.36 18.74
CA PRO A 22 -4.00 -9.11 17.50
C PRO A 22 -4.17 -7.59 17.35
N ARG A 23 -3.72 -7.04 16.23
CA ARG A 23 -3.98 -5.64 15.90
C ARG A 23 -5.50 -5.49 15.81
N ALA A 24 -6.06 -4.51 16.52
CA ALA A 24 -7.47 -4.19 16.41
C ALA A 24 -7.82 -4.02 14.92
N PRO A 25 -9.00 -4.49 14.47
CA PRO A 25 -9.42 -4.28 13.09
C PRO A 25 -9.29 -2.80 12.76
N GLN A 26 -8.48 -2.48 11.75
CA GLN A 26 -8.30 -1.12 11.29
C GLN A 26 -9.65 -0.66 10.71
N ARG A 27 -10.22 0.40 11.27
CA ARG A 27 -11.45 1.00 10.72
C ARG A 27 -11.13 1.62 9.37
N ASP A 28 -12.06 1.53 8.43
CA ASP A 28 -11.96 2.27 7.17
C ASP A 28 -11.88 3.78 7.46
N VAL A 29 -10.92 4.45 6.83
CA VAL A 29 -10.71 5.90 6.98
C VAL A 29 -10.93 6.55 5.61
N PRO A 30 -12.15 7.05 5.31
CA PRO A 30 -12.46 7.65 4.01
C PRO A 30 -11.50 8.77 3.60
N ALA A 31 -11.01 9.54 4.58
CA ALA A 31 -10.05 10.62 4.35
C ALA A 31 -8.72 10.14 3.76
N GLU A 32 -8.27 8.92 4.05
CA GLU A 32 -7.04 8.36 3.49
C GLU A 32 -7.20 7.98 2.01
N VAL A 33 -8.36 7.42 1.64
CA VAL A 33 -8.70 7.11 0.24
C VAL A 33 -8.80 8.39 -0.59
N GLU A 34 -9.48 9.41 -0.07
CA GLU A 34 -9.56 10.73 -0.69
C GLU A 34 -8.19 11.39 -0.86
N SER A 35 -7.32 11.26 0.15
CA SER A 35 -5.94 11.75 0.06
C SER A 35 -5.15 11.03 -1.04
N ALA A 36 -5.28 9.70 -1.14
CA ALA A 36 -4.62 8.91 -2.18
C ALA A 36 -5.10 9.32 -3.58
N LYS A 37 -6.41 9.53 -3.77
CA LYS A 37 -7.00 10.00 -5.03
C LYS A 37 -6.44 11.35 -5.46
N ARG A 38 -6.34 12.32 -4.54
CA ARG A 38 -5.75 13.64 -4.82
C ARG A 38 -4.28 13.53 -5.21
N ALA A 39 -3.50 12.68 -4.51
CA ALA A 39 -2.10 12.46 -4.82
C ALA A 39 -1.91 11.85 -6.22
N LEU A 40 -2.75 10.87 -6.59
CA LEU A 40 -2.75 10.26 -7.92
C LEU A 40 -3.13 11.25 -9.02
N GLN A 41 -4.15 12.08 -8.79
CA GLN A 41 -4.53 13.14 -9.72
C GLN A 41 -3.39 14.16 -9.93
N GLY A 42 -2.72 14.56 -8.85
CA GLY A 42 -1.53 15.41 -8.92
C GLY A 42 -0.41 14.78 -9.73
N ALA A 43 -0.07 13.52 -9.43
CA ALA A 43 0.97 12.79 -10.17
C ALA A 43 0.63 12.67 -11.66
N ARG A 44 -0.63 12.41 -12.01
CA ARG A 44 -1.08 12.36 -13.41
C ARG A 44 -0.89 13.70 -14.11
N ASN A 45 -1.29 14.79 -13.45
CA ASN A 45 -1.11 16.15 -13.95
C ASN A 45 0.37 16.47 -14.19
N ASP A 46 1.24 16.13 -13.25
CA ASP A 46 2.68 16.35 -13.39
C ASP A 46 3.26 15.57 -14.58
N LEU A 47 2.85 14.31 -14.76
CA LEU A 47 3.26 13.48 -15.89
C LEU A 47 2.74 14.02 -17.23
N GLU A 48 1.52 14.55 -17.28
CA GLU A 48 0.97 15.17 -18.48
C GLU A 48 1.84 16.34 -18.95
N HIS A 49 2.32 17.15 -18.01
CA HIS A 49 3.16 18.33 -18.25
C HIS A 49 4.67 18.04 -18.35
N ALA A 50 5.13 16.82 -18.05
CA ALA A 50 6.55 16.45 -18.01
C ALA A 50 7.27 16.43 -19.39
N GLY A 51 6.67 16.97 -20.45
CA GLY A 51 7.26 17.03 -21.79
C GLY A 51 7.42 15.66 -22.47
N GLY A 52 8.17 15.65 -23.58
CA GLY A 52 8.39 14.46 -24.42
C GLY A 52 9.74 13.77 -24.19
N ASN A 53 9.79 12.47 -24.51
CA ASN A 53 10.94 11.55 -24.47
C ASN A 53 11.23 10.83 -23.13
N TRP A 54 10.26 10.05 -22.66
CA TRP A 54 10.41 9.16 -21.48
C TRP A 54 10.31 7.67 -21.86
N GLY A 55 10.63 7.32 -23.11
CA GLY A 55 10.61 5.92 -23.58
C GLY A 55 9.23 5.24 -23.52
N GLY A 56 8.13 6.01 -23.52
CA GLY A 56 6.77 5.48 -23.35
C GLY A 56 6.36 5.18 -21.91
N HIS A 57 7.31 5.13 -20.97
CA HIS A 57 7.02 4.83 -19.55
C HIS A 57 6.14 5.88 -18.88
N ARG A 58 6.28 7.16 -19.26
CA ARG A 58 5.38 8.23 -18.79
C ARG A 58 3.92 7.94 -19.13
N ALA A 59 3.64 7.56 -20.37
CA ALA A 59 2.29 7.22 -20.80
C ALA A 59 1.79 5.95 -20.10
N ALA A 60 2.65 4.95 -19.90
CA ALA A 60 2.31 3.76 -19.13
C ALA A 60 1.98 4.10 -17.65
N ALA A 61 2.75 4.98 -17.02
CA ALA A 61 2.48 5.44 -15.66
C ALA A 61 1.15 6.18 -15.56
N MET A 62 0.84 7.07 -16.51
CA MET A 62 -0.48 7.72 -16.59
C MET A 62 -1.62 6.70 -16.70
N ASN A 63 -1.45 5.65 -17.53
CA ASN A 63 -2.45 4.58 -17.67
C ASN A 63 -2.64 3.81 -16.35
N HIS A 64 -1.57 3.52 -15.62
CA HIS A 64 -1.66 2.85 -14.31
C HIS A 64 -2.33 3.72 -13.26
N ILE A 65 -2.05 5.03 -13.27
CA ILE A 65 -2.74 5.99 -12.41
C ILE A 65 -4.24 6.03 -12.74
N ASP A 66 -4.60 6.06 -14.02
CA ASP A 66 -6.00 6.04 -14.45
C ASP A 66 -6.72 4.73 -14.03
N GLN A 67 -6.02 3.59 -14.05
CA GLN A 67 -6.54 2.33 -13.52
C GLN A 67 -6.75 2.40 -12.00
N ALA A 68 -5.75 2.89 -11.25
CA ALA A 68 -5.86 3.04 -9.80
C ALA A 68 -7.02 3.97 -9.40
N LEU A 69 -7.19 5.10 -10.10
CA LEU A 69 -8.29 6.03 -9.86
C LEU A 69 -9.67 5.38 -10.09
N LYS A 70 -9.80 4.47 -11.05
CA LYS A 70 -11.03 3.70 -11.27
C LYS A 70 -11.32 2.74 -10.11
N GLU A 71 -10.31 2.01 -9.65
CA GLU A 71 -10.45 1.10 -8.50
C GLU A 71 -10.82 1.87 -7.22
N LEU A 72 -10.24 3.05 -6.99
CA LEU A 72 -10.62 3.90 -5.86
C LEU A 72 -12.07 4.39 -5.95
N ALA A 73 -12.56 4.69 -7.16
CA ALA A 73 -13.96 5.06 -7.35
C ALA A 73 -14.92 3.90 -7.06
N GLU A 74 -14.57 2.67 -7.46
CA GLU A 74 -15.35 1.48 -7.09
C GLU A 74 -15.27 1.19 -5.59
N ALA A 75 -14.12 1.42 -4.96
CA ALA A 75 -13.97 1.30 -3.50
C ALA A 75 -14.82 2.34 -2.76
N GLU A 76 -14.85 3.59 -3.22
CA GLU A 76 -15.73 4.65 -2.67
C GLU A 76 -17.21 4.31 -2.87
N LYS A 77 -17.58 3.77 -4.02
CA LYS A 77 -18.95 3.32 -4.29
C LYS A 77 -19.34 2.14 -3.40
N TYR A 78 -18.48 1.13 -3.29
CA TYR A 78 -18.69 0.01 -2.38
C TYR A 78 -18.81 0.51 -0.94
N ALA A 79 -17.92 1.42 -0.53
CA ALA A 79 -17.99 2.07 0.75
C ALA A 79 -19.29 2.84 0.88
N HIS A 80 -19.81 3.55 -0.11
CA HIS A 80 -21.11 4.23 0.02
C HIS A 80 -22.29 3.25 0.14
N GLU A 81 -22.30 2.19 -0.67
CA GLU A 81 -23.37 1.19 -0.70
C GLU A 81 -23.38 0.29 0.54
N HIS A 82 -22.21 0.04 1.12
CA HIS A 82 -22.06 -0.82 2.29
C HIS A 82 -21.82 0.01 3.56
N HIS A 83 -21.38 1.27 3.49
CA HIS A 83 -21.25 2.24 4.60
C HIS A 83 -22.51 3.10 4.83
N ASP A 84 -23.67 2.46 4.84
CA ASP A 84 -24.56 2.53 6.03
C ASP A 84 -23.98 1.66 7.19
N MET A 85 -22.65 1.60 7.30
CA MET A 85 -21.87 0.91 8.33
C MET A 85 -21.55 1.92 9.44
N LYS A 86 -22.58 2.21 10.23
CA LYS A 86 -22.59 2.78 11.60
C LYS A 86 -21.49 3.79 11.99
#